data_AF-A0A919UFY0-F1
#
_entry.id   AF-A0A919UFY0-F1
#
_cell.length_a   1.000
_cell.length_b   1.000
_cell.length_c   1.000
_cell.angle_alpha   90.00
_cell.angle_beta   90.00
_cell.angle_gamma   90.00
#
_symmetry.space_group_name_H-M   'P 1'
#
loop_
_entity.id
_entity.type
_entity.pdbx_description
1 polymer ?
#
loop_
_entity_poly.entity_id
_entity_poly.type
_entity_poly.pdbx_seq_one_letter_code
_entity_poly.pdbx_strand_id
1 'polypeptide(L)'
;MNDHDTAVLDTLRDAMDGVSMAVPVEQIVSTGRTRRHHRRVATVAAGTVAVAGLALGVATLANPSAAPPATGQDVHVRTVAYTVDRLTDGTVQVTWTKRQYFDDPAGLEAALRQAGFPVLIKVGEFCVGPHDDPTLVNGTGPGVLDVVRASDTDGEVAFIYDPAAVPAGKQLFIGYLNPAQLAITGGIPGSVERLVPASGPLTCTTELPPGHGSPGDKHNPNVKPSGTERPGKPSDPSATPPQNK
;
A
#
# COMPACT_ATOMS: atom_id res chain seq x y z
N MET A 1 48.52 -1.14 -9.71
CA MET A 1 47.68 -0.03 -9.22
C MET A 1 47.04 0.55 -10.47
N ASN A 2 45.75 0.31 -10.68
CA ASN A 2 45.11 0.42 -11.98
C ASN A 2 44.73 1.87 -12.33
N ASP A 3 45.18 2.34 -13.48
CA ASP A 3 44.90 3.68 -14.02
C ASP A 3 43.42 3.89 -14.41
N HIS A 4 42.60 2.84 -14.37
CA HIS A 4 41.17 2.91 -14.67
C HIS A 4 40.33 3.43 -13.49
N ASP A 5 40.78 3.23 -12.26
CA ASP A 5 40.02 3.64 -11.07
C ASP A 5 40.10 5.16 -10.87
N THR A 6 41.23 5.78 -11.22
CA THR A 6 41.43 7.23 -11.13
C THR A 6 40.62 7.98 -12.19
N ALA A 7 40.54 7.44 -13.42
CA ALA A 7 39.76 8.07 -14.49
C ALA A 7 38.25 8.11 -14.17
N VAL A 8 37.70 7.05 -13.57
CA VAL A 8 36.29 7.00 -13.17
C VAL A 8 36.02 7.99 -12.03
N LEU A 9 36.93 8.07 -11.04
CA LEU A 9 36.81 9.01 -9.94
C LEU A 9 36.91 10.48 -10.40
N ASP A 10 37.77 10.79 -11.38
CA ASP A 10 37.87 12.14 -11.93
C ASP A 10 36.61 12.53 -12.72
N THR A 11 36.03 11.61 -13.51
CA THR A 11 34.74 11.89 -14.18
C THR A 11 33.57 12.12 -13.21
N LEU A 12 33.56 11.42 -12.07
CA LEU A 12 32.53 11.65 -11.05
C LEU A 12 32.74 12.99 -10.33
N ARG A 13 33.98 13.41 -10.14
CA ARG A 13 34.33 14.69 -9.51
C ARG A 13 33.95 15.87 -10.41
N ASP A 14 34.24 15.75 -11.71
CA ASP A 14 33.90 16.76 -12.72
C ASP A 14 32.37 16.92 -12.89
N ALA A 15 31.62 15.82 -12.74
CA ALA A 15 30.15 15.84 -12.75
C ALA A 15 29.52 16.49 -11.49
N MET A 16 30.28 16.63 -10.39
CA MET A 16 29.81 17.22 -9.13
C MET A 16 30.23 18.68 -8.94
N ASP A 17 31.26 19.16 -9.63
CA ASP A 17 31.76 20.55 -9.50
C ASP A 17 30.76 21.62 -9.98
N GLY A 18 29.68 21.23 -10.66
CA GLY A 18 28.59 22.12 -11.07
C GLY A 18 27.43 22.25 -10.08
N VAL A 19 27.36 21.43 -9.02
CA VAL A 19 26.22 21.41 -8.09
C VAL A 19 26.47 22.35 -6.91
N SER A 20 26.33 23.65 -7.18
CA SER A 20 26.20 24.64 -6.11
C SER A 20 24.83 24.50 -5.45
N MET A 21 24.79 24.09 -4.18
CA MET A 21 23.56 24.19 -3.38
C MET A 21 23.24 25.67 -3.16
N ALA A 22 22.12 26.14 -3.71
CA ALA A 22 21.66 27.52 -3.55
C ALA A 22 21.30 27.88 -2.09
N VAL A 23 21.18 26.89 -1.20
CA VAL A 23 20.84 27.08 0.21
C VAL A 23 22.02 26.62 1.08
N PRO A 24 22.68 27.54 1.79
CA PRO A 24 23.74 27.19 2.73
C PRO A 24 23.20 26.29 3.85
N VAL A 25 23.94 25.25 4.21
CA VAL A 25 23.56 24.28 5.25
C VAL A 25 23.37 24.97 6.61
N GLU A 26 24.09 26.08 6.83
CA GLU A 26 24.00 26.94 8.02
C GLU A 26 22.60 27.56 8.17
N GLN A 27 21.92 27.82 7.06
CA GLN A 27 20.56 28.37 7.05
C GLN A 27 19.51 27.31 7.44
N ILE A 28 19.76 26.04 7.10
CA ILE A 28 18.89 24.90 7.47
C ILE A 28 19.02 24.59 8.97
N VAL A 29 20.25 24.58 9.50
CA VAL A 29 20.50 24.29 10.92
C VAL A 29 20.01 25.43 11.85
N SER A 30 20.15 26.69 11.42
CA SER A 30 19.69 27.85 12.20
C SER A 30 18.16 27.93 12.30
N THR A 31 17.44 27.65 11.20
CA THR A 31 15.96 27.66 11.17
C THR A 31 15.35 26.55 12.04
N GLY A 32 16.06 25.43 12.22
CA GLY A 32 15.63 24.34 13.12
C GLY A 32 15.73 24.68 14.62
N ARG A 33 16.73 25.49 15.02
CA ARG A 33 16.97 25.84 16.43
C ARG A 33 15.96 26.84 16.99
N THR A 34 15.55 27.84 16.20
CA THR A 34 14.56 28.85 16.61
C THR A 34 13.19 28.25 16.92
N ARG A 35 12.73 27.28 16.12
CA ARG A 35 11.43 26.61 16.32
C ARG A 35 11.35 25.80 17.62
N ARG A 36 12.48 25.23 18.07
CA ARG A 36 12.56 24.46 19.33
C ARG A 36 12.59 25.36 20.57
N HIS A 37 13.15 26.57 20.44
CA HIS A 37 13.27 27.51 21.55
C HIS A 37 11.90 28.11 21.93
N HIS A 38 11.05 28.41 20.94
CA HIS A 38 9.72 28.97 21.21
C HIS A 38 8.77 28.01 21.95
N ARG A 39 8.95 26.69 21.81
CA ARG A 39 8.14 25.71 22.56
C ARG A 39 8.52 25.58 24.03
N ARG A 40 9.71 26.03 24.45
CA ARG A 40 10.21 25.86 25.82
C ARG A 40 9.96 27.04 26.75
N VAL A 41 9.39 28.15 26.26
CA VAL A 41 9.20 29.38 27.04
C VAL A 41 7.74 29.58 27.51
N ALA A 42 6.80 28.70 27.12
CA ALA A 42 5.39 28.83 27.48
C ALA A 42 4.98 28.11 28.78
N THR A 43 5.84 28.06 29.79
CA THR A 43 5.50 27.49 31.11
C THR A 43 6.18 28.23 32.26
N VAL A 44 5.70 29.42 32.63
CA VAL A 44 5.77 29.97 34.01
C VAL A 44 4.64 30.99 34.25
N ALA A 45 4.00 30.87 35.43
CA ALA A 45 3.21 31.83 36.24
C ALA A 45 1.72 31.45 36.39
N ALA A 46 1.29 30.76 37.47
CA ALA A 46 1.16 31.15 38.89
C ALA A 46 -0.13 31.93 39.22
N GLY A 47 -0.95 31.42 40.15
CA GLY A 47 -2.04 32.16 40.79
C GLY A 47 -3.13 31.30 41.45
N THR A 48 -3.01 31.03 42.74
CA THR A 48 -4.06 30.50 43.63
C THR A 48 -4.97 31.62 44.15
N VAL A 49 -6.30 31.45 44.21
CA VAL A 49 -7.22 31.71 45.35
C VAL A 49 -8.59 31.05 45.07
N ALA A 50 -9.14 30.35 46.07
CA ALA A 50 -10.40 29.62 46.05
C ALA A 50 -11.64 30.48 46.34
N VAL A 51 -12.79 30.19 45.71
CA VAL A 51 -14.14 30.41 46.27
C VAL A 51 -15.10 29.31 45.76
N ALA A 52 -15.88 28.76 46.67
CA ALA A 52 -16.85 27.70 46.47
C ALA A 52 -18.02 28.09 45.55
N GLY A 53 -18.48 27.13 44.74
CA GLY A 53 -19.71 27.24 43.96
C GLY A 53 -20.02 25.91 43.28
N LEU A 54 -20.90 25.11 43.88
CA LEU A 54 -21.52 23.94 43.26
C LEU A 54 -22.39 24.40 42.10
N ALA A 55 -21.93 24.18 40.87
CA ALA A 55 -22.75 24.16 39.67
C ALA A 55 -22.23 23.05 38.75
N LEU A 56 -23.03 22.00 38.58
CA LEU A 56 -22.80 20.95 37.60
C LEU A 56 -23.03 21.56 36.20
N GLY A 57 -21.97 22.16 35.66
CA GLY A 57 -21.89 22.60 34.28
C GLY A 57 -20.52 22.20 33.77
N VAL A 58 -20.42 21.04 33.11
CA VAL A 58 -19.19 20.64 32.44
C VAL A 58 -19.05 21.50 31.19
N ALA A 59 -18.48 22.69 31.36
CA ALA A 59 -17.82 23.42 30.28
C ALA A 59 -16.49 22.69 30.03
N THR A 60 -16.48 21.75 29.10
CA THR A 60 -15.22 21.21 28.61
C THR A 60 -14.46 22.33 27.93
N LEU A 61 -13.28 22.58 28.51
CA LEU A 61 -12.20 23.39 27.97
C LEU A 61 -12.08 23.16 26.46
N ALA A 62 -12.39 24.19 25.67
CA ALA A 62 -12.22 24.18 24.23
C ALA A 62 -10.73 24.09 23.91
N ASN A 63 -10.25 22.86 23.77
CA ASN A 63 -9.05 22.53 23.02
C ASN A 63 -9.33 22.93 21.56
N PRO A 64 -8.54 23.79 20.91
CA PRO A 64 -8.70 24.06 19.49
C PRO A 64 -8.08 22.91 18.70
N SER A 65 -8.65 21.71 18.84
CA SER A 65 -8.40 20.57 17.96
C SER A 65 -9.43 19.45 18.23
N ALA A 66 -10.70 19.83 18.29
CA ALA A 66 -11.81 18.89 18.11
C ALA A 66 -12.49 19.27 16.81
N ALA A 67 -11.89 18.83 15.69
CA ALA A 67 -12.62 18.80 14.44
C ALA A 67 -13.81 17.83 14.61
N PRO A 68 -15.01 18.19 14.12
CA PRO A 68 -16.13 17.26 14.06
C PRO A 68 -15.72 15.99 13.30
N PRO A 69 -16.31 14.80 13.57
CA PRO A 69 -16.10 13.63 12.73
C PRO A 69 -16.61 13.98 11.33
N ALA A 70 -15.67 14.26 10.44
CA ALA A 70 -16.00 14.66 9.09
C ALA A 70 -16.34 13.38 8.31
N THR A 71 -17.63 13.12 8.24
CA THR A 71 -18.22 12.25 7.21
C THR A 71 -17.91 12.88 5.85
N GLY A 72 -16.95 12.31 5.11
CA GLY A 72 -16.59 12.72 3.76
C GLY A 72 -15.36 13.62 3.64
N GLN A 73 -14.32 13.42 4.48
CA GLN A 73 -13.06 14.13 4.26
C GLN A 73 -12.42 13.73 2.93
N ASP A 74 -12.12 14.77 2.16
CA ASP A 74 -11.10 14.73 1.13
C ASP A 74 -9.77 14.33 1.78
N VAL A 75 -9.22 13.17 1.40
CA VAL A 75 -7.97 12.63 1.96
C VAL A 75 -6.91 12.75 0.90
N HIS A 76 -5.90 13.58 1.20
CA HIS A 76 -4.69 13.73 0.41
C HIS A 76 -3.48 13.54 1.33
N VAL A 77 -2.76 12.43 1.15
CA VAL A 77 -1.52 12.13 1.86
C VAL A 77 -0.40 12.08 0.83
N ARG A 78 0.68 12.80 1.09
CA ARG A 78 1.89 12.75 0.27
C ARG A 78 3.11 12.56 1.16
N THR A 79 3.77 11.43 1.00
CA THR A 79 5.04 11.12 1.66
C THR A 79 6.15 11.10 0.62
N VAL A 80 7.37 10.82 1.07
CA VAL A 80 8.48 10.56 0.14
C VAL A 80 8.33 9.21 -0.56
N ALA A 81 7.53 8.28 -0.03
CA ALA A 81 7.40 6.91 -0.52
C ALA A 81 6.15 6.70 -1.38
N TYR A 82 5.05 7.41 -1.09
CA TYR A 82 3.77 7.23 -1.77
C TYR A 82 2.87 8.47 -1.68
N THR A 83 1.82 8.48 -2.51
CA THR A 83 0.66 9.36 -2.39
C THR A 83 -0.60 8.54 -2.13
N VAL A 84 -1.56 9.09 -1.39
CA VAL A 84 -2.91 8.52 -1.23
C VAL A 84 -3.91 9.64 -1.44
N ASP A 85 -4.80 9.44 -2.40
CA ASP A 85 -5.82 10.38 -2.83
C ASP A 85 -7.19 9.71 -2.80
N ARG A 86 -8.13 10.28 -2.05
CA ARG A 86 -9.54 9.90 -2.18
C ARG A 86 -10.15 10.65 -3.37
N LEU A 87 -10.60 9.92 -4.38
CA LEU A 87 -11.18 10.50 -5.58
C LEU A 87 -12.67 10.84 -5.36
N THR A 88 -13.20 11.71 -6.21
CA THR A 88 -14.59 12.18 -6.13
C THR A 88 -15.63 11.09 -6.38
N ASP A 89 -15.24 10.00 -7.04
CA ASP A 89 -16.09 8.82 -7.26
C ASP A 89 -16.10 7.87 -6.05
N GLY A 90 -15.35 8.18 -4.99
CA GLY A 90 -15.27 7.39 -3.77
C GLY A 90 -14.16 6.33 -3.79
N THR A 91 -13.45 6.15 -4.91
CA THR A 91 -12.26 5.30 -4.96
C THR A 91 -11.07 5.96 -4.27
N VAL A 92 -10.05 5.16 -3.95
CA VAL A 92 -8.80 5.62 -3.35
C VAL A 92 -7.67 5.28 -4.29
N GLN A 93 -6.99 6.30 -4.80
CA GLN A 93 -5.79 6.16 -5.60
C GLN A 93 -4.56 6.19 -4.70
N VAL A 94 -3.63 5.27 -4.95
CA VAL A 94 -2.32 5.25 -4.31
C VAL A 94 -1.27 5.19 -5.40
N THR A 95 -0.28 6.08 -5.35
CA THR A 95 0.86 6.03 -6.29
C THR A 95 2.18 5.97 -5.54
N TRP A 96 3.17 5.33 -6.15
CA TRP A 96 4.53 5.27 -5.63
C TRP A 96 5.53 4.98 -6.74
N THR A 97 6.79 5.27 -6.46
CA THR A 97 7.89 4.84 -7.34
C THR A 97 8.24 3.39 -7.04
N LYS A 98 8.66 2.63 -8.06
CA LYS A 98 9.07 1.21 -7.88
C LYS A 98 10.18 1.01 -6.84
N ARG A 99 11.00 2.04 -6.59
CA ARG A 99 12.10 1.99 -5.62
C ARG A 99 11.64 2.09 -4.16
N GLN A 100 10.46 2.64 -3.92
CA GLN A 100 9.94 2.97 -2.58
C GLN A 100 8.76 2.08 -2.18
N TYR A 101 8.49 1.06 -2.99
CA TYR A 101 7.32 0.18 -2.98
C TYR A 101 7.02 -0.48 -1.62
N PHE A 102 7.94 -0.44 -0.63
CA PHE A 102 7.77 -1.06 0.69
C PHE A 102 8.32 -0.25 1.88
N ASP A 103 8.61 1.04 1.71
CA ASP A 103 9.38 1.77 2.72
C ASP A 103 8.59 2.03 4.02
N ASP A 104 7.26 2.19 3.92
CA ASP A 104 6.40 2.52 5.05
C ASP A 104 5.02 1.82 4.99
N PRO A 105 4.97 0.49 5.25
CA PRO A 105 3.73 -0.27 5.20
C PRO A 105 2.72 0.15 6.28
N ALA A 106 3.20 0.56 7.46
CA ALA A 106 2.34 1.00 8.56
C ALA A 106 1.70 2.36 8.27
N GLY A 107 2.48 3.31 7.74
CA GLY A 107 1.96 4.59 7.28
C GLY A 107 0.97 4.44 6.13
N LEU A 108 1.24 3.52 5.19
CA LEU A 108 0.34 3.22 4.09
C LEU A 108 -1.00 2.65 4.59
N GLU A 109 -0.97 1.68 5.52
CA GLU A 109 -2.20 1.15 6.13
C GLU A 109 -3.01 2.27 6.78
N ALA A 110 -2.37 3.11 7.59
CA ALA A 110 -3.04 4.21 8.26
C ALA A 110 -3.66 5.21 7.26
N ALA A 111 -2.93 5.56 6.20
CA ALA A 111 -3.41 6.48 5.17
C ALA A 111 -4.61 5.91 4.39
N LEU A 112 -4.56 4.63 4.00
CA LEU A 112 -5.69 3.95 3.36
C LEU A 112 -6.92 3.88 4.26
N ARG A 113 -6.74 3.54 5.54
CA ARG A 113 -7.84 3.51 6.52
C ARG A 113 -8.42 4.89 6.76
N GLN A 114 -7.59 5.93 6.80
CA GLN A 114 -8.05 7.31 6.87
C GLN A 114 -8.87 7.70 5.63
N ALA A 115 -8.48 7.23 4.44
CA ALA A 115 -9.25 7.40 3.20
C ALA A 115 -10.56 6.60 3.16
N GLY A 116 -10.84 5.77 4.18
CA GLY A 116 -12.05 4.97 4.29
C GLY A 116 -11.95 3.60 3.61
N PHE A 117 -10.74 3.17 3.24
CA PHE A 117 -10.50 1.84 2.68
C PHE A 117 -10.13 0.84 3.79
N PRO A 118 -10.92 -0.23 4.02
CA PRO A 118 -10.62 -1.24 5.03
C PRO A 118 -9.49 -2.15 4.56
N VAL A 119 -8.32 -2.01 5.19
CA VAL A 119 -7.12 -2.77 4.85
C VAL A 119 -6.35 -3.22 6.10
N LEU A 120 -5.70 -4.37 5.98
CA LEU A 120 -4.73 -4.92 6.92
C LEU A 120 -3.44 -5.22 6.15
N ILE A 121 -2.33 -4.56 6.52
CA ILE A 121 -1.03 -4.74 5.90
C ILE A 121 -0.11 -5.47 6.88
N LYS A 122 0.57 -6.51 6.40
CA LYS A 122 1.61 -7.20 7.17
C LYS A 122 2.87 -7.40 6.34
N VAL A 123 3.99 -7.50 7.04
CA VAL A 123 5.29 -7.80 6.43
C VAL A 123 5.78 -9.13 6.97
N GLY A 124 6.13 -10.06 6.08
CA GLY A 124 6.63 -11.38 6.46
C GLY A 124 5.56 -12.40 6.84
N GLU A 125 4.29 -12.01 6.86
CA GLU A 125 3.17 -12.87 7.24
C GLU A 125 2.11 -12.89 6.15
N PHE A 126 1.50 -14.05 5.95
CA PHE A 126 0.40 -14.27 5.02
C PHE A 126 -0.77 -14.87 5.77
N CYS A 127 -1.87 -14.13 5.85
CA CYS A 127 -3.02 -14.48 6.66
C CYS A 127 -4.20 -14.96 5.79
N VAL A 128 -5.03 -15.81 6.36
CA VAL A 128 -6.29 -16.30 5.78
C VAL A 128 -7.35 -16.41 6.87
N GLY A 129 -8.60 -16.09 6.54
CA GLY A 129 -9.72 -16.33 7.45
C GLY A 129 -10.09 -17.81 7.52
N PRO A 130 -10.76 -18.25 8.59
CA PRO A 130 -11.06 -19.66 8.85
C PRO A 130 -11.98 -20.33 7.81
N HIS A 131 -12.68 -19.54 7.01
CA HIS A 131 -13.62 -20.01 5.98
C HIS A 131 -13.34 -19.38 4.61
N ASP A 132 -12.17 -18.76 4.45
CA ASP A 132 -11.79 -18.15 3.18
C ASP A 132 -11.16 -19.19 2.27
N ASP A 133 -11.30 -18.98 0.96
CA ASP A 133 -10.61 -19.75 -0.06
C ASP A 133 -9.10 -19.41 -0.01
N PRO A 134 -8.21 -20.40 0.26
CA PRO A 134 -6.77 -20.15 0.33
C PRO A 134 -6.11 -20.09 -1.05
N THR A 135 -6.83 -20.33 -2.14
CA THR A 135 -6.25 -20.31 -3.49
C THR A 135 -5.68 -18.93 -3.83
N LEU A 136 -4.58 -18.95 -4.59
CA LEU A 136 -3.91 -17.76 -5.09
C LEU A 136 -3.57 -17.97 -6.56
N VAL A 137 -3.72 -16.91 -7.34
CA VAL A 137 -3.19 -16.82 -8.70
C VAL A 137 -2.25 -15.62 -8.71
N ASN A 138 -0.95 -15.88 -8.87
CA ASN A 138 0.11 -14.85 -8.83
C ASN A 138 0.07 -13.97 -7.55
N GLY A 139 -0.25 -14.57 -6.39
CA GLY A 139 -0.38 -13.85 -5.12
C GLY A 139 -1.73 -13.22 -4.85
N THR A 140 -2.64 -13.25 -5.81
CA THR A 140 -3.96 -12.65 -5.68
C THR A 140 -5.02 -13.71 -5.39
N GLY A 141 -5.77 -13.53 -4.30
CA GLY A 141 -6.91 -14.37 -3.93
C GLY A 141 -8.22 -13.99 -4.65
N PRO A 142 -9.26 -14.83 -4.54
CA PRO A 142 -10.56 -14.57 -5.17
C PRO A 142 -11.16 -13.21 -4.77
N GLY A 143 -11.74 -12.51 -5.75
CA GLY A 143 -12.45 -11.23 -5.56
C GLY A 143 -11.56 -9.99 -5.33
N VAL A 144 -10.25 -10.16 -5.20
CA VAL A 144 -9.35 -9.01 -4.99
C VAL A 144 -9.33 -8.07 -6.19
N LEU A 145 -9.37 -8.60 -7.42
CA LEU A 145 -9.36 -7.78 -8.64
C LEU A 145 -10.61 -6.93 -8.82
N ASP A 146 -11.70 -7.24 -8.12
CA ASP A 146 -12.90 -6.40 -8.08
C ASP A 146 -12.68 -5.17 -7.17
N VAL A 147 -11.79 -5.30 -6.17
CA VAL A 147 -11.50 -4.30 -5.15
C VAL A 147 -10.31 -3.42 -5.52
N VAL A 148 -9.30 -3.96 -6.17
CA VAL A 148 -8.08 -3.23 -6.52
C VAL A 148 -7.67 -3.46 -7.97
N ARG A 149 -7.35 -2.35 -8.64
CA ARG A 149 -6.80 -2.36 -10.00
C ARG A 149 -5.43 -1.71 -9.97
N ALA A 150 -4.43 -2.42 -10.50
CA ALA A 150 -3.09 -1.89 -10.66
C ALA A 150 -2.90 -1.35 -12.08
N SER A 151 -2.18 -0.25 -12.19
CA SER A 151 -1.61 0.23 -13.43
C SER A 151 -0.12 0.45 -13.23
N ASP A 152 0.66 -0.04 -14.17
CA ASP A 152 2.11 0.11 -14.19
C ASP A 152 2.47 1.00 -15.38
N THR A 153 3.15 2.10 -15.10
CA THR A 153 3.76 2.98 -16.09
C THR A 153 5.26 3.06 -15.81
N ASP A 154 6.05 3.50 -16.78
CA ASP A 154 7.50 3.39 -16.68
C ASP A 154 8.05 4.17 -15.46
N GLY A 155 8.42 3.42 -14.40
CA GLY A 155 8.95 3.92 -13.13
C GLY A 155 7.93 4.17 -12.00
N GLU A 156 6.62 4.20 -12.29
CA GLU A 156 5.56 4.50 -11.34
C GLU A 156 4.46 3.44 -11.38
N VAL A 157 4.00 3.03 -10.20
CA VAL A 157 2.88 2.10 -10.07
C VAL A 157 1.76 2.83 -9.34
N ALA A 158 0.55 2.72 -9.88
CA ALA A 158 -0.65 3.28 -9.30
C ALA A 158 -1.69 2.19 -9.05
N PHE A 159 -2.25 2.18 -7.84
CA PHE A 159 -3.35 1.31 -7.44
C PHE A 159 -4.61 2.14 -7.25
N ILE A 160 -5.71 1.69 -7.82
CA ILE A 160 -7.04 2.24 -7.59
C ILE A 160 -7.82 1.21 -6.76
N TYR A 161 -8.11 1.57 -5.53
CA TYR A 161 -8.92 0.79 -4.60
C TYR A 161 -10.37 1.27 -4.66
N ASP A 162 -11.32 0.34 -4.73
CA ASP A 162 -12.76 0.59 -4.66
C ASP A 162 -13.30 0.09 -3.30
N PRO A 163 -13.50 0.99 -2.31
CA PRO A 163 -14.06 0.61 -1.02
C PRO A 163 -15.47 0.00 -1.13
N ALA A 164 -16.26 0.36 -2.15
CA ALA A 164 -17.62 -0.14 -2.32
C ALA A 164 -17.67 -1.57 -2.85
N ALA A 165 -16.59 -2.03 -3.50
CA ALA A 165 -16.43 -3.40 -3.95
C ALA A 165 -16.01 -4.37 -2.81
N VAL A 166 -15.58 -3.86 -1.65
CA VAL A 166 -15.22 -4.71 -0.52
C VAL A 166 -16.49 -5.34 0.08
N PRO A 167 -16.59 -6.69 0.15
CA PRO A 167 -17.75 -7.33 0.75
C PRO A 167 -17.95 -6.92 2.22
N ALA A 168 -19.22 -6.82 2.64
CA ALA A 168 -19.54 -6.44 4.02
C ALA A 168 -18.86 -7.38 5.05
N GLY A 169 -18.22 -6.79 6.05
CA GLY A 169 -17.48 -7.53 7.08
C GLY A 169 -16.12 -8.07 6.63
N LYS A 170 -15.66 -7.74 5.42
CA LYS A 170 -14.32 -8.03 4.92
C LYS A 170 -13.43 -6.79 4.92
N GLN A 171 -12.14 -7.03 4.76
CA GLN A 171 -11.11 -6.04 4.48
C GLN A 171 -10.10 -6.65 3.51
N LEU A 172 -9.38 -5.80 2.77
CA LEU A 172 -8.25 -6.25 1.98
C LEU A 172 -7.08 -6.56 2.91
N PHE A 173 -6.52 -7.76 2.80
CA PHE A 173 -5.24 -8.12 3.39
C PHE A 173 -4.15 -7.95 2.32
N ILE A 174 -3.03 -7.34 2.68
CA ILE A 174 -1.82 -7.26 1.85
C ILE A 174 -0.63 -7.76 2.68
N GLY A 175 -0.07 -8.90 2.31
CA GLY A 175 1.13 -9.47 2.92
C GLY A 175 2.36 -9.21 2.06
N TYR A 176 3.22 -8.28 2.48
CA TYR A 176 4.49 -8.00 1.82
C TYR A 176 5.59 -8.99 2.24
N LEU A 177 6.52 -9.25 1.31
CA LEU A 177 7.71 -10.04 1.62
C LEU A 177 8.62 -9.29 2.60
N ASN A 178 9.15 -9.99 3.60
CA ASN A 178 10.25 -9.47 4.43
C ASN A 178 11.61 -9.67 3.72
N PRO A 179 12.72 -9.10 4.23
CA PRO A 179 14.04 -9.24 3.59
C PRO A 179 14.51 -10.69 3.39
N ALA A 180 14.18 -11.60 4.32
CA ALA A 180 14.55 -13.01 4.20
C ALA A 180 13.75 -13.71 3.09
N GLN A 181 12.47 -13.39 2.94
CA GLN A 181 11.61 -13.92 1.88
C GLN A 181 11.97 -13.33 0.51
N LEU A 182 12.29 -12.04 0.43
CA LEU A 182 12.80 -11.42 -0.81
C LEU A 182 14.07 -12.12 -1.30
N ALA A 183 14.95 -12.56 -0.40
CA ALA A 183 16.15 -13.31 -0.78
C ALA A 183 15.79 -14.66 -1.45
N ILE A 184 14.68 -15.30 -1.05
CA ILE A 184 14.19 -16.54 -1.67
C ILE A 184 13.67 -16.27 -3.09
N THR A 185 13.01 -15.12 -3.31
CA THR A 185 12.45 -14.74 -4.62
C THR A 185 13.48 -14.12 -5.58
N GLY A 186 14.78 -14.13 -5.23
CA GLY A 186 15.83 -13.51 -6.03
C GLY A 186 15.78 -11.98 -6.01
N GLY A 187 15.21 -11.39 -4.96
CA GLY A 187 15.04 -9.95 -4.80
C GLY A 187 13.84 -9.38 -5.56
N ILE A 188 13.01 -10.23 -6.16
CA ILE A 188 11.81 -9.79 -6.87
C ILE A 188 10.77 -9.37 -5.82
N PRO A 189 10.33 -8.10 -5.81
CA PRO A 189 9.30 -7.61 -4.91
C PRO A 189 8.00 -8.37 -5.15
N GLY A 190 7.25 -8.64 -4.08
CA GLY A 190 5.98 -9.34 -4.18
C GLY A 190 5.09 -9.11 -2.97
N SER A 191 3.82 -9.43 -3.16
CA SER A 191 2.80 -9.38 -2.13
C SER A 191 1.78 -10.48 -2.33
N VAL A 192 1.02 -10.74 -1.27
CA VAL A 192 -0.13 -11.63 -1.29
C VAL A 192 -1.34 -10.82 -0.89
N GLU A 193 -2.33 -10.74 -1.77
CA GLU A 193 -3.57 -10.03 -1.54
C GLU A 193 -4.74 -10.99 -1.38
N ARG A 194 -5.57 -10.77 -0.35
CA ARG A 194 -6.79 -11.56 -0.12
C ARG A 194 -7.88 -10.72 0.54
N LEU A 195 -9.13 -11.11 0.38
CA LEU A 195 -10.22 -10.59 1.21
C LEU A 195 -10.37 -11.45 2.47
N VAL A 196 -10.13 -10.85 3.64
CA VAL A 196 -10.18 -11.53 4.93
C VAL A 196 -11.26 -10.90 5.82
N PRO A 197 -11.77 -11.60 6.86
CA PRO A 197 -12.63 -11.00 7.86
C PRO A 197 -12.04 -9.71 8.45
N ALA A 198 -12.86 -8.67 8.59
CA ALA A 198 -12.50 -7.42 9.23
C ALA A 198 -12.28 -7.59 10.76
N SER A 199 -12.87 -8.64 11.34
CA SER A 199 -12.78 -8.98 12.75
C SER A 199 -12.74 -10.51 12.93
N GLY A 200 -12.28 -10.94 14.10
CA GLY A 200 -12.12 -12.36 14.42
C GLY A 200 -10.70 -12.87 14.13
N PRO A 201 -10.46 -14.17 14.36
CA PRO A 201 -9.15 -14.77 14.20
C PRO A 201 -8.76 -14.92 12.73
N LEU A 202 -7.48 -14.71 12.45
CA LEU A 202 -6.83 -15.08 11.19
C LEU A 202 -5.77 -16.14 11.47
N THR A 203 -5.61 -17.08 10.56
CA THR A 203 -4.46 -17.99 10.57
C THR A 203 -3.37 -17.38 9.70
N CYS A 204 -2.21 -17.09 10.29
CA CYS A 204 -1.09 -16.47 9.58
C CYS A 204 0.10 -17.43 9.54
N THR A 205 0.83 -17.43 8.42
CA THR A 205 2.07 -18.17 8.23
C THR A 205 3.17 -17.24 7.73
N THR A 206 4.42 -17.56 8.01
CA THR A 206 5.60 -16.91 7.44
C THR A 206 6.15 -17.64 6.20
N GLU A 207 5.56 -18.79 5.87
CA GLU A 207 5.91 -19.56 4.68
C GLU A 207 5.34 -18.90 3.42
N LEU A 208 6.19 -18.75 2.40
CA LEU A 208 5.78 -18.20 1.10
C LEU A 208 4.67 -19.08 0.49
N PRO A 209 3.56 -18.50 0.01
CA PRO A 209 2.56 -19.31 -0.67
C PRO A 209 3.14 -19.92 -1.96
N PRO A 210 2.59 -21.05 -2.42
CA PRO A 210 2.99 -21.66 -3.69
C PRO A 210 2.92 -20.67 -4.86
N GLY A 211 3.88 -20.70 -5.77
CA GLY A 211 3.95 -19.80 -6.92
C GLY A 211 4.70 -18.48 -6.70
N HIS A 212 5.22 -18.22 -5.50
CA HIS A 212 6.09 -17.07 -5.20
C HIS A 212 7.58 -17.42 -5.20
N GLY A 213 8.01 -18.40 -5.99
CA GLY A 213 9.41 -18.83 -6.01
C GLY A 213 9.79 -19.71 -4.82
N SER A 214 8.80 -20.39 -4.23
CA SER A 214 9.04 -21.34 -3.13
C SER A 214 9.92 -22.49 -3.64
N PRO A 215 10.83 -23.07 -2.82
CA PRO A 215 11.76 -24.13 -3.24
C PRO A 215 11.13 -25.42 -3.83
N GLY A 216 9.79 -25.54 -3.80
CA GLY A 216 9.01 -26.60 -4.44
C GLY A 216 8.52 -26.29 -5.87
N ASP A 217 8.68 -25.05 -6.35
CA ASP A 217 8.32 -24.62 -7.71
C ASP A 217 9.38 -25.12 -8.71
N LYS A 218 9.58 -26.44 -8.78
CA LYS A 218 10.29 -27.04 -9.91
C LYS A 218 9.39 -26.92 -11.12
N HIS A 219 9.69 -25.94 -11.97
CA HIS A 219 9.22 -25.88 -13.34
C HIS A 219 9.41 -27.27 -13.96
N ASN A 220 8.32 -28.01 -14.18
CA ASN A 220 8.37 -29.24 -14.95
C ASN A 220 8.23 -28.85 -16.43
N PRO A 221 9.32 -28.81 -17.22
CA PRO A 221 9.26 -28.37 -18.61
C PRO A 221 8.46 -29.33 -19.51
N ASN A 222 7.95 -30.45 -18.98
CA ASN A 222 7.13 -31.41 -19.73
C ASN A 222 5.61 -31.22 -19.59
N VAL A 223 5.13 -30.21 -18.85
CA VAL A 223 3.70 -29.87 -18.89
C VAL A 223 3.45 -28.95 -20.09
N LYS A 224 3.17 -29.57 -21.23
CA LYS A 224 2.65 -28.88 -22.42
C LYS A 224 1.41 -28.08 -22.01
N PRO A 225 1.30 -26.78 -22.36
CA PRO A 225 0.09 -26.01 -22.08
C PRO A 225 -1.09 -26.72 -22.77
N SER A 226 -2.02 -27.19 -21.95
CA SER A 226 -3.24 -27.81 -22.45
C SER A 226 -3.98 -26.74 -23.25
N GLY A 227 -4.18 -27.07 -24.52
CA GLY A 227 -4.67 -26.14 -25.52
C GLY A 227 -6.04 -25.58 -25.17
N THR A 228 -6.25 -24.38 -25.68
CA THR A 228 -7.52 -23.68 -25.79
C THR A 228 -8.58 -24.60 -26.40
N GLU A 229 -9.40 -25.26 -25.58
CA GLU A 229 -10.61 -25.93 -26.05
C GLU A 229 -11.72 -24.89 -26.15
N ARG A 230 -12.03 -24.50 -27.40
CA ARG A 230 -13.15 -23.62 -27.75
C ARG A 230 -14.47 -24.24 -27.27
N PRO A 231 -15.34 -23.50 -26.57
CA PRO A 231 -16.70 -23.94 -26.31
C PRO A 231 -17.46 -24.08 -27.64
N GLY A 232 -18.17 -25.20 -27.79
CA GLY A 232 -18.95 -25.56 -28.95
C GLY A 232 -20.00 -24.50 -29.33
N LYS A 233 -20.12 -24.29 -30.65
CA LYS A 233 -21.16 -23.50 -31.28
C LYS A 233 -22.51 -24.24 -31.15
N PRO A 234 -23.62 -23.58 -30.77
CA PRO A 234 -24.95 -24.20 -30.82
C PRO A 234 -25.39 -24.41 -32.27
N SER A 235 -25.85 -25.62 -32.58
CA SER A 235 -26.46 -25.97 -33.86
C SER A 235 -27.90 -25.47 -33.91
N ASP A 236 -28.20 -24.55 -34.83
CA ASP A 236 -29.56 -24.08 -35.12
C ASP A 236 -30.27 -25.06 -36.09
N PRO A 237 -31.57 -25.36 -35.94
CA PRO A 237 -32.28 -26.35 -36.74
C PRO A 237 -33.07 -25.68 -37.88
N SER A 238 -32.58 -25.74 -39.11
CA SER A 238 -33.42 -25.59 -40.30
C SER A 238 -32.66 -25.89 -41.58
N ALA A 239 -32.94 -27.04 -42.19
CA ALA A 239 -32.83 -27.21 -43.64
C ALA A 239 -33.73 -28.37 -44.08
N THR A 240 -34.77 -27.99 -44.81
CA THR A 240 -35.72 -28.82 -45.57
C THR A 240 -35.00 -29.70 -46.61
N PRO A 241 -35.46 -30.93 -46.88
CA PRO A 241 -34.85 -31.78 -47.92
C PRO A 241 -35.37 -31.42 -49.32
N PRO A 242 -34.53 -31.38 -50.36
CA PRO A 242 -35.02 -31.42 -51.73
C PRO A 242 -35.24 -32.87 -52.20
N GLN A 243 -36.34 -33.05 -52.93
CA GLN A 243 -36.76 -34.28 -53.57
C GLN A 243 -35.91 -34.63 -54.81
N ASN A 244 -35.83 -35.95 -55.05
CA ASN A 244 -35.59 -36.71 -56.28
C ASN A 244 -35.17 -36.00 -57.59
N LYS A 245 -34.18 -36.62 -58.25
CA LYS A 245 -34.41 -37.26 -59.56
C LYS A 245 -33.57 -38.53 -59.71
#